data_AF-A0A428X0M6-F1
#
_entry.id   AF-A0A428X0M6-F1
#
_cell.length_a   1.000
_cell.length_b   1.000
_cell.length_c   1.000
_cell.angle_alpha   90.00
_cell.angle_beta   90.00
_cell.angle_gamma   90.00
#
_symmetry.space_group_name_H-M   'P 1'
#
loop_
_entity.id
_entity.type
_entity.pdbx_description
1 polymer ?
#
loop_
_entity_poly.entity_id
_entity_poly.type
_entity_poly.pdbx_seq_one_letter_code
_entity_poly.pdbx_strand_id
1 'polypeptide(L)'
;MTAPGPVLWETVRSSPRPPRRRPLREGETVTARTPENTVIQYRAAEQLLAARDPQGAVKLLDSVVTAHPENTAARLLRARAFFHAAQLRPAELEFQVVLEREPDNAFAHFALARTLQRADRPAEATRHFRLAAALDPRPDYLAAAGFGG
;
A
#
# COMPACT_ATOMS: atom_id res chain seq x y z
N MET A 1 -71.43 45.37 19.91
CA MET A 1 -72.23 44.15 19.67
C MET A 1 -71.87 43.65 18.28
N THR A 2 -71.51 42.40 17.95
CA THR A 2 -71.12 41.14 18.61
C THR A 2 -70.77 40.22 17.41
N ALA A 3 -69.69 39.44 17.50
CA ALA A 3 -69.07 38.61 16.42
C ALA A 3 -69.85 37.27 16.16
N PRO A 4 -69.31 36.18 15.51
CA PRO A 4 -68.32 35.96 14.41
C PRO A 4 -68.64 34.80 13.38
N GLY A 5 -67.80 34.64 12.32
CA GLY A 5 -67.23 33.34 11.82
C GLY A 5 -67.71 32.73 10.46
N PRO A 6 -66.96 31.81 9.78
CA PRO A 6 -65.58 31.32 9.99
C PRO A 6 -64.62 31.30 8.75
N VAL A 7 -63.32 31.32 9.09
CA VAL A 7 -62.10 30.67 8.55
C VAL A 7 -62.11 30.04 7.13
N LEU A 8 -61.19 30.50 6.26
CA LEU A 8 -60.39 29.63 5.38
C LEU A 8 -58.98 30.24 5.21
N TRP A 9 -58.01 29.53 5.78
CA TRP A 9 -56.57 29.63 5.63
C TRP A 9 -56.22 29.35 4.17
N GLU A 10 -55.58 30.22 3.37
CA GLU A 10 -54.76 29.76 2.23
C GLU A 10 -53.75 30.83 1.80
N THR A 11 -52.49 30.50 2.09
CA THR A 11 -51.32 30.71 1.21
C THR A 11 -50.72 32.12 1.13
N VAL A 12 -49.98 32.40 2.21
CA VAL A 12 -48.70 33.11 2.20
C VAL A 12 -47.86 32.68 0.98
N ARG A 13 -47.71 33.58 0.00
CA ARG A 13 -46.70 33.45 -1.07
C ARG A 13 -45.36 33.96 -0.55
N SER A 14 -44.78 33.24 0.42
CA SER A 14 -43.39 33.45 0.85
C SER A 14 -42.47 32.64 -0.05
N SER A 15 -41.67 33.33 -0.86
CA SER A 15 -40.54 32.74 -1.58
C SER A 15 -39.61 32.01 -0.61
N PRO A 16 -39.20 30.76 -0.90
CA PRO A 16 -38.16 30.11 -0.11
C PRO A 16 -36.83 30.81 -0.40
N ARG A 17 -36.25 31.45 0.63
CA ARG A 17 -34.82 31.81 0.62
C ARG A 17 -34.02 30.52 0.39
N PRO A 18 -33.03 30.50 -0.52
CA PRO A 18 -32.16 29.33 -0.63
C PRO A 18 -31.44 29.12 0.71
N PRO A 19 -31.22 27.87 1.16
CA PRO A 19 -30.43 27.63 2.35
C PRO A 19 -29.03 28.23 2.08
N ARG A 20 -28.55 29.03 3.04
CA ARG A 20 -27.16 29.47 3.06
C ARG A 20 -26.30 28.22 2.92
N ARG A 21 -25.66 28.06 1.76
CA ARG A 21 -24.62 27.06 1.57
C ARG A 21 -23.56 27.36 2.60
N ARG A 22 -23.57 26.59 3.69
CA ARG A 22 -22.46 26.51 4.63
C ARG A 22 -21.25 26.16 3.74
N PRO A 23 -20.18 26.95 3.72
CA PRO A 23 -18.98 26.50 3.02
C PRO A 23 -18.59 25.19 3.69
N LEU A 24 -18.60 24.12 2.90
CA LEU A 24 -17.95 22.87 3.27
C LEU A 24 -16.54 23.28 3.68
N ARG A 25 -16.09 22.84 4.86
CA ARG A 25 -14.72 23.05 5.31
C ARG A 25 -13.78 22.48 4.24
N GLU A 26 -13.21 23.38 3.45
CA GLU A 26 -12.07 23.11 2.58
C GLU A 26 -10.88 22.89 3.51
N GLY A 27 -10.45 21.63 3.69
CA GLY A 27 -9.29 21.36 4.54
C GLY A 27 -8.90 19.91 4.79
N GLU A 28 -9.74 18.91 4.49
CA GLU A 28 -9.46 17.51 4.91
C GLU A 28 -9.31 16.48 3.78
N THR A 29 -9.38 16.87 2.49
CA THR A 29 -9.39 15.87 1.39
C THR A 29 -8.35 16.06 0.28
N VAL A 30 -7.50 17.09 0.35
CA VAL A 30 -6.47 17.34 -0.70
C VAL A 30 -5.07 16.87 -0.29
N THR A 31 -4.83 16.57 1.00
CA THR A 31 -3.55 16.02 1.45
C THR A 31 -3.35 14.56 1.11
N ALA A 32 -4.43 13.79 0.86
CA ALA A 32 -4.35 12.35 0.69
C ALA A 32 -3.55 11.89 -0.56
N ARG A 33 -3.31 12.78 -1.52
CA ARG A 33 -2.63 12.45 -2.80
C ARG A 33 -1.50 13.42 -3.16
N THR A 34 -0.93 14.11 -2.19
CA THR A 34 0.31 14.86 -2.43
C THR A 34 1.52 13.91 -2.35
N PRO A 35 2.58 14.13 -3.16
CA PRO A 35 3.84 13.39 -3.04
C PRO A 35 4.42 13.42 -1.62
N GLU A 36 4.17 14.50 -0.87
CA GLU A 36 4.61 14.63 0.52
C GLU A 36 3.86 13.65 1.45
N ASN A 37 2.57 13.42 1.22
CA ASN A 37 1.80 12.45 2.00
C ASN A 37 2.20 11.00 1.70
N THR A 38 2.55 10.68 0.44
CA THR A 38 3.00 9.32 0.08
C THR A 38 4.38 9.00 0.64
N VAL A 39 5.29 9.98 0.75
CA VAL A 39 6.57 9.82 1.45
C VAL A 39 6.36 9.55 2.95
N ILE A 40 5.47 10.30 3.61
CA ILE A 40 5.14 10.06 5.03
C ILE A 40 4.55 8.65 5.22
N GLN A 41 3.65 8.23 4.34
CA GLN A 41 3.07 6.88 4.37
C GLN A 41 4.12 5.79 4.16
N TYR A 42 5.06 5.98 3.23
CA TYR A 42 6.18 5.05 3.02
C TYR A 42 7.03 4.91 4.29
N ARG A 43 7.44 6.03 4.90
CA ARG A 43 8.23 6.02 6.15
C ARG A 43 7.47 5.38 7.30
N ALA A 44 6.19 5.68 7.46
CA ALA A 44 5.35 5.05 8.46
C ALA A 44 5.23 3.53 8.23
N ALA A 45 5.15 3.07 6.99
CA ALA A 45 5.16 1.64 6.67
C ALA A 45 6.48 0.95 7.05
N GLU A 46 7.63 1.60 6.86
CA GLU A 46 8.92 1.08 7.35
C GLU A 46 8.91 0.90 8.87
N GLN A 47 8.39 1.89 9.61
CA GLN A 47 8.26 1.82 11.07
C GLN A 47 7.32 0.70 11.51
N LEU A 48 6.20 0.49 10.81
CA LEU A 48 5.26 -0.58 11.11
C LEU A 48 5.91 -1.97 10.91
N LEU A 49 6.72 -2.15 9.86
CA LEU A 49 7.48 -3.39 9.70
C LEU A 49 8.51 -3.61 10.81
N ALA A 50 9.20 -2.56 11.24
CA ALA A 50 10.10 -2.63 12.39
C ALA A 50 9.35 -2.98 13.69
N ALA A 51 8.12 -2.46 13.85
CA ALA A 51 7.22 -2.73 14.97
C ALA A 51 6.50 -4.09 14.87
N ARG A 52 6.82 -4.93 13.87
CA ARG A 52 6.17 -6.22 13.60
C ARG A 52 4.67 -6.14 13.30
N ASP A 53 4.22 -5.01 12.72
CA ASP A 53 2.89 -4.85 12.15
C ASP A 53 2.95 -4.82 10.60
N PRO A 54 3.09 -5.98 9.95
CA PRO A 54 3.13 -6.04 8.50
C PRO A 54 1.78 -5.73 7.84
N GLN A 55 0.66 -5.94 8.54
CA GLN A 55 -0.67 -5.68 8.00
C GLN A 55 -0.95 -4.17 7.91
N GLY A 56 -0.56 -3.42 8.94
CA GLY A 56 -0.60 -1.96 8.89
C GLY A 56 0.30 -1.40 7.78
N ALA A 57 1.50 -1.95 7.62
CA ALA A 57 2.42 -1.54 6.56
C ALA A 57 1.84 -1.75 5.15
N VAL A 58 1.21 -2.89 4.88
CA VAL A 58 0.52 -3.15 3.60
C VAL A 58 -0.53 -2.07 3.31
N LYS A 59 -1.40 -1.74 4.28
CA LYS A 59 -2.47 -0.74 4.08
C LYS A 59 -1.93 0.63 3.71
N LEU A 60 -0.84 1.07 4.33
CA LEU A 60 -0.22 2.35 3.97
C LEU A 60 0.40 2.29 2.58
N LEU A 61 1.07 1.18 2.24
CA LEU A 61 1.75 1.02 0.97
C LEU A 61 0.81 0.82 -0.22
N ASP A 62 -0.41 0.33 -0.01
CA ASP A 62 -1.46 0.30 -1.04
C ASP A 62 -1.71 1.70 -1.61
N SER A 63 -1.81 2.70 -0.75
CA SER A 63 -2.01 4.09 -1.18
C SER A 63 -0.80 4.63 -1.94
N VAL A 64 0.41 4.34 -1.44
CA VAL A 64 1.66 4.79 -2.06
C VAL A 64 1.84 4.20 -3.46
N VAL A 65 1.67 2.88 -3.61
CA VAL A 65 1.81 2.19 -4.90
C VAL A 65 0.69 2.57 -5.87
N THR A 66 -0.51 2.89 -5.38
CA THR A 66 -1.61 3.38 -6.23
C THR A 66 -1.32 4.77 -6.78
N ALA A 67 -0.74 5.65 -5.96
CA ALA A 67 -0.37 7.01 -6.37
C ALA A 67 0.87 7.04 -7.28
N HIS A 68 1.83 6.13 -7.03
CA HIS A 68 3.11 6.05 -7.74
C HIS A 68 3.40 4.59 -8.15
N PRO A 69 2.70 4.06 -9.16
CA PRO A 69 2.86 2.66 -9.60
C PRO A 69 4.27 2.32 -10.12
N GLU A 70 5.01 3.34 -10.56
CA GLU A 70 6.41 3.29 -11.00
C GLU A 70 7.43 3.24 -9.86
N ASN A 71 7.01 3.52 -8.63
CA ASN A 71 7.91 3.52 -7.48
C ASN A 71 8.23 2.10 -7.04
N THR A 72 9.28 1.53 -7.63
CA THR A 72 9.75 0.18 -7.34
C THR A 72 10.15 0.00 -5.87
N ALA A 73 10.66 1.03 -5.21
CA ALA A 73 11.02 0.96 -3.79
C ALA A 73 9.79 0.81 -2.87
N ALA A 74 8.69 1.52 -3.16
CA ALA A 74 7.41 1.34 -2.47
C ALA A 74 6.83 -0.06 -2.71
N ARG A 75 6.94 -0.53 -3.96
CA ARG A 75 6.50 -1.88 -4.34
C ARG A 75 7.29 -2.97 -3.61
N LEU A 76 8.62 -2.84 -3.57
CA LEU A 76 9.50 -3.75 -2.86
C LEU A 76 9.19 -3.78 -1.35
N LEU A 77 8.94 -2.62 -0.74
CA LEU A 77 8.54 -2.55 0.67
C LEU A 77 7.18 -3.23 0.90
N ARG A 78 6.23 -3.08 -0.02
CA ARG A 78 4.91 -3.74 0.04
C ARG A 78 5.05 -5.26 -0.08
N ALA A 79 5.90 -5.73 -0.98
CA ALA A 79 6.23 -7.16 -1.14
C ALA A 79 6.79 -7.75 0.15
N ARG A 80 7.74 -7.05 0.79
CA ARG A 80 8.28 -7.43 2.11
C ARG A 80 7.19 -7.47 3.17
N ALA A 81 6.30 -6.49 3.19
CA ALA A 81 5.18 -6.45 4.13
C ALA A 81 4.24 -7.66 3.93
N PHE A 82 3.88 -7.99 2.68
CA PHE A 82 3.12 -9.19 2.39
C PHE A 82 3.81 -10.48 2.84
N PHE A 83 5.12 -10.60 2.62
CA PHE A 83 5.90 -11.75 3.08
C PHE A 83 5.83 -11.90 4.61
N HIS A 84 6.05 -10.82 5.36
CA HIS A 84 5.96 -10.82 6.82
C HIS A 84 4.54 -11.06 7.34
N ALA A 85 3.53 -10.66 6.58
CA ALA A 85 2.11 -10.96 6.83
C ALA A 85 1.70 -12.41 6.46
N ALA A 86 2.65 -13.25 6.03
CA ALA A 86 2.41 -14.60 5.50
C ALA A 86 1.49 -14.65 4.26
N GLN A 87 1.32 -13.53 3.57
CA GLN A 87 0.57 -13.42 2.32
C GLN A 87 1.51 -13.70 1.14
N LEU A 88 1.86 -14.98 0.95
CA LEU A 88 2.94 -15.38 0.05
C LEU A 88 2.64 -15.11 -1.43
N ARG A 89 1.40 -15.31 -1.87
CA ARG A 89 1.01 -15.06 -3.28
C ARG A 89 1.07 -13.57 -3.64
N PRO A 90 0.50 -12.64 -2.85
CA PRO A 90 0.72 -11.21 -3.07
C PRO A 90 2.20 -10.81 -3.01
N ALA A 91 2.99 -11.36 -2.08
CA ALA A 91 4.41 -11.07 -2.00
C ALA A 91 5.16 -11.48 -3.27
N GLU A 92 4.92 -12.70 -3.76
CA GLU A 92 5.50 -13.24 -5.00
C GLU A 92 5.22 -12.32 -6.19
N LEU A 93 3.96 -11.92 -6.39
CA LEU A 93 3.58 -11.04 -7.50
C LEU A 93 4.27 -9.68 -7.42
N GLU A 94 4.35 -9.08 -6.24
CA GLU A 94 5.03 -7.78 -6.08
C GLU A 94 6.54 -7.88 -6.31
N PHE A 95 7.20 -8.95 -5.84
CA PHE A 95 8.61 -9.17 -6.13
C PHE A 95 8.86 -9.43 -7.63
N GLN A 96 7.97 -10.13 -8.32
CA GLN A 96 8.08 -10.32 -9.77
C GLN A 96 8.02 -9.00 -10.52
N VAL A 97 7.08 -8.11 -10.19
CA VAL A 97 6.99 -6.78 -10.81
C VAL A 97 8.22 -5.93 -10.49
N VAL A 98 8.78 -6.03 -9.28
CA VAL A 98 10.06 -5.38 -8.96
C VAL A 98 11.16 -5.89 -9.88
N LEU A 99 11.28 -7.21 -10.06
CA LEU A 99 12.31 -7.83 -10.90
C LEU A 99 12.10 -7.61 -12.41
N GLU A 100 10.88 -7.33 -12.86
CA GLU A 100 10.62 -6.88 -14.23
C GLU A 100 11.22 -5.49 -14.50
N ARG A 101 11.31 -4.63 -13.46
CA ARG A 101 11.86 -3.27 -13.56
C ARG A 101 13.33 -3.21 -13.19
N GLU A 102 13.75 -4.01 -12.22
CA GLU A 102 15.10 -4.08 -11.67
C GLU A 102 15.57 -5.54 -11.66
N PRO A 103 15.93 -6.11 -12.83
CA PRO A 103 16.32 -7.52 -12.94
C PRO A 103 17.60 -7.89 -12.18
N ASP A 104 18.41 -6.89 -11.81
CA ASP A 104 19.66 -7.00 -11.07
C ASP A 104 19.50 -6.72 -9.56
N ASN A 105 18.26 -6.56 -9.08
CA ASN A 105 17.99 -6.36 -7.66
C ASN A 105 18.19 -7.67 -6.87
N ALA A 106 19.41 -7.87 -6.38
CA ALA A 106 19.81 -9.05 -5.61
C ALA A 106 18.91 -9.32 -4.40
N PHE A 107 18.48 -8.25 -3.70
CA PHE A 107 17.60 -8.37 -2.55
C PHE A 107 16.20 -8.87 -2.96
N ALA A 108 15.63 -8.36 -4.06
CA ALA A 108 14.34 -8.81 -4.56
C ALA A 108 14.38 -10.29 -4.98
N HIS A 109 15.47 -10.73 -5.63
CA HIS A 109 15.69 -12.15 -5.90
C HIS A 109 15.75 -12.99 -4.62
N PHE A 110 16.53 -12.57 -3.63
CA PHE A 110 16.63 -13.29 -2.37
C PHE A 110 15.27 -13.37 -1.65
N ALA A 111 14.52 -12.28 -1.59
CA ALA A 111 13.23 -12.21 -0.93
C ALA A 111 12.15 -13.02 -1.67
N LEU A 112 12.16 -13.04 -3.00
CA LEU A 112 11.31 -13.92 -3.81
C LEU A 112 11.64 -15.39 -3.56
N ALA A 113 12.93 -15.74 -3.51
CA ALA A 113 13.36 -17.10 -3.21
C ALA A 113 12.86 -17.56 -1.83
N ARG A 114 12.99 -16.72 -0.79
CA ARG A 114 12.44 -16.96 0.55
C ARG A 114 10.92 -17.13 0.54
N THR A 115 10.23 -16.33 -0.28
CA THR A 115 8.77 -16.41 -0.44
C THR A 115 8.35 -17.73 -1.06
N LEU A 116 9.03 -18.15 -2.16
CA LEU A 116 8.80 -19.42 -2.84
C LEU A 116 9.10 -20.62 -1.94
N GLN A 117 10.20 -20.56 -1.17
CA GLN A 117 10.55 -21.61 -0.20
C GLN A 117 9.46 -21.77 0.86
N ARG A 118 8.93 -20.66 1.40
CA ARG A 118 7.83 -20.69 2.38
C ARG A 118 6.50 -21.13 1.76
N ALA A 119 6.36 -21.00 0.44
CA ALA A 119 5.23 -21.48 -0.35
C ALA A 119 5.40 -22.93 -0.84
N ASP A 120 6.36 -23.67 -0.28
CA ASP A 120 6.66 -25.07 -0.63
C ASP A 120 7.11 -25.29 -2.09
N ARG A 121 7.77 -24.29 -2.68
CA ARG A 121 8.32 -24.30 -4.05
C ARG A 121 9.85 -24.15 -4.07
N PRO A 122 10.63 -25.05 -3.42
CA PRO A 122 12.08 -24.90 -3.26
C PRO A 122 12.87 -25.01 -4.58
N ALA A 123 12.34 -25.75 -5.57
CA ALA A 123 12.97 -25.89 -6.88
C ALA A 123 13.07 -24.54 -7.63
N GLU A 124 12.03 -23.71 -7.53
CA GLU A 124 12.00 -22.37 -8.10
C GLU A 124 12.81 -21.39 -7.26
N ALA A 125 12.72 -21.50 -5.93
CA ALA A 125 13.50 -20.68 -5.00
C ALA A 125 15.01 -20.78 -5.26
N THR A 126 15.53 -21.99 -5.52
CA THR A 126 16.95 -22.25 -5.75
C THR A 126 17.53 -21.39 -6.87
N ARG A 127 16.77 -21.16 -7.96
CA ARG A 127 17.22 -20.32 -9.07
C ARG A 127 17.43 -18.87 -8.62
N HIS A 128 16.47 -18.33 -7.86
CA HIS A 128 16.54 -16.96 -7.36
C HIS A 128 17.58 -16.77 -6.25
N PHE A 129 17.81 -17.76 -5.38
CA PHE A 129 18.93 -17.70 -4.42
C PHE A 129 20.29 -17.62 -5.12
N ARG A 130 20.49 -18.42 -6.17
CA ARG A 130 21.74 -18.38 -6.95
C ARG A 130 21.92 -17.04 -7.68
N LEU A 131 20.86 -16.49 -8.25
CA LEU A 131 20.90 -15.15 -8.86
C LEU A 131 21.26 -14.08 -7.84
N ALA A 132 20.60 -14.08 -6.67
CA ALA A 132 20.92 -13.13 -5.60
C ALA A 132 22.39 -13.20 -5.18
N ALA A 133 22.92 -14.42 -4.99
CA ALA A 133 24.32 -14.63 -4.62
C ALA A 133 25.32 -14.25 -5.72
N ALA A 134 24.94 -14.39 -7.00
CA ALA A 134 25.77 -13.99 -8.13
C ALA A 134 25.80 -12.46 -8.31
N LEU A 135 24.68 -11.78 -8.07
CA LEU A 135 24.55 -10.32 -8.16
C LEU A 135 25.19 -9.61 -6.95
N ASP A 136 24.99 -10.15 -5.74
CA ASP A 136 25.56 -9.63 -4.50
C ASP A 136 26.03 -10.80 -3.60
N PRO A 137 27.34 -11.14 -3.61
CA PRO A 137 27.92 -12.28 -2.89
C PRO A 137 27.99 -12.11 -1.36
N ARG A 138 26.87 -11.82 -0.70
CA ARG A 138 26.78 -11.73 0.76
C ARG A 138 26.81 -13.12 1.39
N PRO A 139 27.39 -13.27 2.60
CA PRO A 139 27.44 -14.56 3.29
C PRO A 139 26.09 -15.27 3.36
N ASP A 140 25.01 -14.55 3.70
CA ASP A 140 23.66 -15.10 3.79
C ASP A 140 23.12 -15.59 2.43
N TYR A 141 23.47 -14.90 1.34
CA TYR A 141 22.98 -15.23 -0.01
C TYR A 141 23.76 -16.44 -0.55
N LEU A 142 25.07 -16.48 -0.35
CA LEU A 142 25.93 -17.61 -0.70
C LEU A 142 25.49 -18.88 0.05
N ALA A 143 25.20 -18.77 1.34
CA ALA A 143 24.68 -19.86 2.15
C ALA A 143 23.32 -20.36 1.62
N ALA A 144 22.38 -19.46 1.34
CA ALA A 144 21.07 -19.82 0.80
C ALA A 144 21.13 -20.40 -0.62
N ALA A 145 22.11 -20.01 -1.43
CA ALA A 145 22.34 -20.55 -2.77
C ALA A 145 22.93 -21.97 -2.76
N GLY A 146 23.42 -22.44 -1.60
CA GLY A 146 24.06 -23.73 -1.45
C GLY A 146 25.48 -23.79 -2.01
N PHE A 147 26.20 -22.66 -2.05
CA PHE A 147 27.61 -22.62 -2.47
C PHE A 147 28.60 -22.95 -1.34
N GLY A 148 28.12 -23.06 -0.09
CA GLY A 148 28.95 -23.25 1.10
C GLY A 148 29.02 -24.69 1.62
N GLY A 149 28.83 -25.70 0.76
CA GLY A 149 28.87 -27.12 1.13
C GLY A 149 29.92 -27.89 0.35
#